data_AF-A0A7G6UHP7-F1
#
_entry.id   AF-A0A7G6UHP7-F1
#
_cell.length_a   1.000
_cell.length_b   1.000
_cell.length_c   1.000
_cell.angle_alpha   90.00
_cell.angle_beta   90.00
_cell.angle_gamma   90.00
#
_symmetry.space_group_name_H-M   'P 1'
#
loop_
_entity.id
_entity.type
_entity.pdbx_description
1 polymer ?
#
loop_
_entity_poly.entity_id
_entity_poly.type
_entity_poly.pdbx_seq_one_letter_code
_entity_poly.pdbx_strand_id
1 'polypeptide(L)' 'MNLINISKNNFKNTCIIKKGKYIKIEYIKDNKIQNIEALVISLKKRKNPIIKIIKKLNNFSYNQIIYLDSPLILSYKLKS' A
#
# COMPACT_ATOMS: atom_id res chain seq x y z
N MET A 1 23.08 -7.06 -14.07
CA MET A 1 22.42 -7.35 -12.77
C MET A 1 20.91 -7.23 -12.97
N ASN A 2 20.17 -8.33 -12.90
CA ASN A 2 18.74 -8.40 -13.25
C ASN A 2 17.87 -7.76 -12.16
N LEU A 3 17.42 -6.52 -12.40
CA LEU A 3 16.45 -5.79 -11.56
C LEU A 3 15.07 -6.48 -11.45
N ILE A 4 14.80 -7.46 -12.32
CA ILE A 4 13.50 -8.12 -12.47
C ILE A 4 13.19 -9.08 -11.30
N ASN A 5 14.21 -9.53 -10.55
CA ASN A 5 14.03 -10.54 -9.50
C ASN A 5 13.69 -9.98 -8.10
N ILE A 6 13.75 -8.67 -7.89
CA ILE A 6 13.42 -8.07 -6.59
C ILE A 6 11.90 -7.94 -6.39
N SER A 7 11.12 -7.78 -7.46
CA SER A 7 9.68 -7.50 -7.35
C SER A 7 8.82 -8.72 -7.01
N LYS A 8 9.29 -9.95 -7.26
CA LYS A 8 8.45 -11.16 -7.10
C LYS A 8 8.40 -11.72 -5.68
N ASN A 9 9.29 -11.32 -4.76
CA ASN A 9 9.45 -12.05 -3.50
C ASN A 9 8.94 -11.38 -2.21
N ASN A 10 8.63 -10.07 -2.19
CA ASN A 10 8.20 -9.40 -0.95
C ASN A 10 6.67 -9.22 -0.79
N PHE A 11 5.88 -9.43 -1.85
CA PHE A 11 4.44 -9.22 -1.83
C PHE A 11 3.64 -10.49 -1.46
N LYS A 12 3.95 -11.15 -0.34
CA LYS A 12 3.27 -12.42 0.02
C LYS A 12 2.15 -12.30 1.04
N ASN A 13 1.93 -11.14 1.66
CA ASN A 13 1.01 -11.04 2.79
C ASN A 13 -0.10 -9.98 2.65
N THR A 14 -0.74 -9.93 1.48
CA THR A 14 -2.02 -9.21 1.33
C THR A 14 -3.11 -9.72 2.27
N CYS A 15 -2.98 -10.95 2.79
CA CYS A 15 -3.83 -11.52 3.82
C CYS A 15 -3.91 -10.67 5.09
N ILE A 16 -2.82 -9.99 5.45
CA ILE A 16 -2.73 -9.19 6.68
C ILE A 16 -3.66 -7.97 6.61
N ILE A 17 -3.93 -7.42 5.41
CA ILE A 17 -4.73 -6.21 5.28
C ILE A 17 -6.23 -6.52 5.48
N LYS A 18 -6.88 -5.72 6.32
CA LYS A 18 -8.30 -5.80 6.64
C LYS A 18 -8.97 -4.43 6.54
N LYS A 19 -10.22 -4.41 6.09
CA LYS A 19 -11.08 -3.21 6.10
C LYS A 19 -11.25 -2.70 7.53
N GLY A 20 -11.28 -1.38 7.69
CA GLY A 20 -11.42 -0.71 8.99
C GLY A 20 -10.15 -0.65 9.82
N LYS A 21 -9.03 -1.16 9.32
CA LYS A 21 -7.72 -1.05 9.98
C LYS A 21 -6.87 0.02 9.30
N TYR A 22 -5.98 0.63 10.08
CA TYR A 22 -4.97 1.53 9.56
C TYR A 22 -3.82 0.73 8.96
N ILE A 23 -3.33 1.19 7.82
CA ILE A 23 -2.19 0.62 7.13
C ILE A 23 -1.11 1.68 6.98
N LYS A 24 0.14 1.27 7.15
CA LYS A 24 1.33 2.05 6.77
C LYS A 24 1.92 1.42 5.53
N ILE A 25 2.13 2.22 4.48
CA ILE A 25 2.68 1.80 3.21
C ILE A 25 3.90 2.65 2.92
N GLU A 26 5.00 1.99 2.59
CA GLU A 26 6.25 2.60 2.16
C GLU A 26 6.35 2.49 0.64
N TYR A 27 6.61 3.60 -0.03
CA TYR A 27 6.62 3.66 -1.49
C TYR A 27 7.63 4.68 -2.00
N ILE A 28 8.05 4.50 -3.26
CA ILE A 28 8.95 5.41 -3.95
C ILE A 28 8.12 6.46 -4.71
N LYS A 29 8.44 7.73 -4.49
CA LYS A 29 7.93 8.86 -5.27
C LYS A 29 9.04 9.88 -5.46
N ASP A 30 9.23 10.35 -6.69
CA ASP A 30 10.26 11.35 -7.04
C ASP A 30 11.66 10.94 -6.56
N ASN A 31 12.02 9.65 -6.76
CA ASN A 31 13.27 9.01 -6.29
C ASN A 31 13.52 9.07 -4.78
N LYS A 32 12.51 9.42 -3.97
CA LYS A 32 12.57 9.41 -2.51
C LYS A 32 11.61 8.38 -1.94
N ILE A 33 12.02 7.78 -0.83
CA ILE A 33 11.15 6.88 -0.05
C ILE A 33 10.19 7.75 0.76
N GLN A 34 8.89 7.47 0.63
CA GLN A 34 7.83 8.13 1.36
C GLN A 34 6.95 7.12 2.08
N ASN A 35 6.28 7.59 3.12
CA ASN A 35 5.35 6.80 3.89
C ASN A 35 3.94 7.39 3.78
N ILE A 36 2.94 6.52 3.70
CA ILE A 36 1.54 6.89 3.81
C ILE A 36 0.87 6.06 4.90
N GLU A 37 0.18 6.74 5.80
CA GLU A 37 -0.67 6.13 6.82
C GLU A 37 -2.12 6.48 6.54
N ALA A 38 -2.97 5.47 6.45
CA ALA A 38 -4.35 5.66 6.03
C ALA A 38 -5.27 4.54 6.51
N LEU A 39 -6.58 4.84 6.59
CA LEU A 39 -7.61 3.86 6.93
C LEU A 39 -8.02 3.07 5.69
N VAL A 40 -8.04 1.74 5.76
CA VAL A 40 -8.51 0.89 4.65
C VAL A 40 -10.04 0.85 4.61
N ILE A 41 -10.63 1.38 3.55
CA ILE A 41 -12.09 1.38 3.32
C ILE A 41 -12.56 0.11 2.61
N SER A 42 -11.78 -0.36 1.65
CA SER A 42 -12.10 -1.55 0.87
C SER A 42 -10.83 -2.19 0.35
N LEU A 43 -10.91 -3.48 0.07
CA LEU A 43 -9.80 -4.25 -0.47
C LEU A 43 -10.33 -5.31 -1.45
N LYS A 44 -9.56 -5.60 -2.49
CA LYS A 44 -9.85 -6.62 -3.49
C LYS A 44 -8.63 -7.53 -3.63
N LYS A 45 -8.67 -8.72 -3.04
CA LYS A 45 -7.56 -9.70 -3.01
C LYS A 45 -7.55 -10.61 -4.25
N ARG A 46 -7.64 -10.05 -5.46
CA ARG A 46 -7.48 -10.83 -6.71
C ARG A 46 -6.00 -10.85 -7.13
N LYS A 47 -5.69 -11.39 -8.32
CA LYS A 47 -4.34 -11.41 -8.91
C LYS A 47 -3.59 -10.07 -8.77
N ASN A 48 -4.34 -8.97 -8.89
CA ASN A 48 -3.82 -7.61 -8.69
C ASN A 48 -4.51 -7.02 -7.45
N PRO A 49 -3.87 -7.12 -6.26
CA PRO A 49 -4.44 -6.68 -5.01
C PRO A 49 -4.59 -5.15 -4.96
N ILE A 50 -5.82 -4.67 -4.79
CA ILE A 50 -6.13 -3.23 -4.73
C ILE A 50 -6.73 -2.89 -3.39
N ILE A 51 -6.34 -1.76 -2.81
CA ILE A 51 -6.97 -1.18 -1.62
C ILE A 51 -7.46 0.22 -1.90
N LYS A 52 -8.60 0.59 -1.32
CA LYS A 52 -9.07 1.97 -1.24
C LYS A 52 -8.84 2.44 0.18
N ILE A 53 -8.17 3.57 0.32
CA ILE A 53 -7.80 4.16 1.60
C ILE A 53 -8.41 5.57 1.75
N ILE A 54 -8.69 5.98 2.98
CA ILE A 54 -8.92 7.40 3.34
C ILE A 54 -7.65 7.93 3.97
N LYS A 55 -7.08 8.97 3.38
CA LYS A 55 -6.01 9.75 3.97
C LYS A 55 -6.57 11.08 4.48
N LYS A 56 -6.18 11.45 5.69
CA LYS A 56 -6.38 12.79 6.23
C LYS A 56 -5.12 13.61 6.03
N LEU A 57 -5.27 14.81 5.49
CA LEU A 57 -4.22 15.81 5.36
C LEU A 57 -4.78 17.11 5.91
N ASN A 58 -4.30 17.52 7.09
CA ASN A 58 -4.85 18.63 7.86
C ASN A 58 -6.38 18.46 8.05
N ASN A 59 -7.18 19.41 7.58
CA ASN A 59 -8.64 19.40 7.67
C ASN A 59 -9.33 18.72 6.47
N PHE A 60 -8.57 18.19 5.51
CA PHE A 60 -9.13 17.53 4.34
C PHE A 60 -8.98 16.02 4.44
N SER A 61 -10.01 15.31 4.00
CA SER A 61 -9.96 13.86 3.82
C SER A 61 -10.21 13.53 2.37
N TYR A 62 -9.41 12.63 1.82
CA TYR A 62 -9.58 12.18 0.45
C TYR A 62 -9.41 10.67 0.33
N ASN A 63 -10.12 10.12 -0.65
CA ASN A 63 -10.04 8.72 -1.00
C ASN A 63 -8.92 8.51 -2.01
N GLN A 64 -8.12 7.47 -1.83
CA GLN A 64 -7.07 7.08 -2.77
C GLN A 64 -7.12 5.58 -3.01
N ILE A 65 -6.87 5.17 -4.25
CA ILE A 65 -6.76 3.76 -4.64
C ILE A 65 -5.28 3.43 -4.77
N ILE A 66 -4.86 2.31 -4.16
CA ILE A 66 -3.47 1.83 -4.20
C ILE A 66 -3.46 0.39 -4.74
N TYR A 67 -2.60 0.18 -5.73
CA TYR A 67 -2.28 -1.11 -6.32
C TYR A 67 -1.12 -1.72 -5.56
N LEU A 68 -1.38 -2.73 -4.73
CA LEU A 68 -0.39 -3.32 -3.83
C LEU A 68 0.67 -4.14 -4.56
N ASP A 69 0.43 -4.52 -5.80
CA ASP A 69 1.38 -5.16 -6.72
C ASP A 69 2.26 -4.16 -7.48
N SER A 70 2.09 -2.85 -7.23
CA SER A 70 2.91 -1.82 -7.87
C SER A 70 4.38 -1.99 -7.47
N PRO A 71 5.33 -1.93 -8.43
CA PRO A 71 6.77 -1.98 -8.14
C PRO A 71 7.25 -0.75 -7.36
N LEU A 72 6.43 0.30 -7.28
CA LEU A 72 6.73 1.50 -6.50
C LEU A 72 6.47 1.29 -5.00
N ILE A 73 5.76 0.23 -4.62
CA ILE A 73 5.53 -0.11 -3.22
C ILE A 73 6.70 -0.97 -2.75
N LEU A 74 7.32 -0.57 -1.64
CA LEU A 74 8.42 -1.29 -1.04
C LEU A 74 7.93 -2.26 0.04
N SER A 75 7.05 -1.76 0.91
CA SER A 75 6.52 -2.55 2.02
C SER A 75 5.16 -2.00 2.47
N TYR A 76 4.38 -2.84 3.15
CA TYR A 76 3.20 -2.38 3.87
C TYR A 76 2.95 -3.24 5.12
N LYS A 77 2.40 -2.63 6.16
CA LYS A 77 2.02 -3.30 7.40
C LYS A 77 0.77 -2.67 8.01
N LEU A 78 -0.01 -3.48 8.74
CA LEU A 78 -1.04 -2.92 9.59
C LEU A 78 -0.39 -2.13 10.72
N LYS A 79 -1.01 -1.00 11.07
CA LYS A 79 -0.68 -0.27 12.29
C LYS A 79 -1.43 -0.95 13.44
N SER A 80 -0.66 -1.52 14.37
CA SER A 80 -1.18 -2.09 15.63
C SER A 80 -1.80 -1.02 16.49
#